data_AF-A0A2S9D314-F1
#
_entry.id   AF-A0A2S9D314-F1
#
_cell.length_a   1.000
_cell.length_b   1.000
_cell.length_c   1.000
_cell.angle_alpha   90.00
_cell.angle_beta   90.00
_cell.angle_gamma   90.00
#
_symmetry.space_group_name_H-M   'P 1'
#
loop_
_entity.id
_entity.type
_entity.pdbx_description
1 polymer ?
#
loop_
_entity_poly.entity_id
_entity_poly.type
_entity_poly.pdbx_seq_one_letter_code
_entity_poly.pdbx_strand_id
1 'polypeptide(L)'
;MKLSLFKIIIAGAFISTNLSAQTSVIEAIKKNPKAAFSYAELSVKEGGKWEGNQYIGGTFKNVQELTIPEAHTDHSSYIRYEGIGLENNQVGYRLYLDWRNATDIFGKKVTGLVLPEVGQDGFESYHHYAPWGQDILKSGRTIGIGSYGRYDEQNDYVETFKIVKNTNVKVVNEKDQSYALIAYKGWKTWGNPVDLQSKLTIFRKDRFVKVDLNLSNSLSGLCTGIVAFKDIPMKQGISKNKKWGYIATYGPQTLAKKEDNLGMAVFYPLESFDKYVKTKSTHTIVFKKTKNVSYYFMGAWSQEPNGLTTEESFYQDLDQKLDILDQTHQL
;
A
#
# COMPACT_ATOMS: atom_id res chain seq x y z
N MET A 1 14.24 18.12 -60.16
CA MET A 1 13.64 17.01 -59.38
C MET A 1 14.49 16.80 -58.13
N LYS A 2 14.03 17.29 -56.96
CA LYS A 2 14.75 17.16 -55.68
C LYS A 2 14.22 15.92 -54.95
N LEU A 3 15.05 14.90 -54.75
CA LEU A 3 14.73 13.80 -53.85
C LEU A 3 15.09 14.19 -52.41
N SER A 4 14.09 14.21 -51.55
CA SER A 4 14.22 14.41 -50.11
C SER A 4 14.58 13.07 -49.44
N LEU A 5 15.72 13.01 -48.76
CA LEU A 5 16.12 11.90 -47.90
C LEU A 5 15.37 12.02 -46.57
N PHE A 6 14.38 11.16 -46.32
CA PHE A 6 13.80 10.97 -45.00
C PHE A 6 14.82 10.26 -44.09
N LYS A 7 15.30 10.96 -43.06
CA LYS A 7 16.04 10.34 -41.96
C LYS A 7 15.04 9.58 -41.08
N ILE A 8 15.06 8.25 -41.16
CA ILE A 8 14.43 7.38 -40.17
C ILE A 8 15.29 7.47 -38.90
N ILE A 9 14.77 8.14 -37.88
CA ILE A 9 15.33 8.09 -36.53
C ILE A 9 14.87 6.76 -35.93
N ILE A 10 15.78 5.78 -35.91
CA ILE A 10 15.62 4.57 -35.11
C ILE A 10 15.76 5.02 -33.66
N ALA A 11 14.63 5.12 -32.95
CA ALA A 11 14.61 5.22 -31.50
C ALA A 11 15.14 3.89 -30.95
N GLY A 12 16.42 3.87 -30.61
CA GLY A 12 17.06 2.74 -29.95
C GLY A 12 16.38 2.49 -28.61
N ALA A 13 15.72 1.34 -28.49
CA ALA A 13 15.21 0.84 -27.22
C ALA A 13 16.38 0.52 -26.29
N PHE A 14 16.63 1.38 -25.30
CA PHE A 14 17.43 1.02 -24.13
C PHE A 14 16.60 0.10 -23.23
N ILE A 15 16.56 -1.19 -23.60
CA ILE A 15 16.05 -2.26 -22.75
C ILE A 15 17.25 -3.16 -22.45
N SER A 16 17.69 -3.27 -21.18
CA SER A 16 18.27 -4.54 -20.65
C SER A 16 18.94 -4.50 -19.26
N THR A 17 18.98 -3.40 -18.50
CA THR A 17 19.60 -3.46 -17.13
C THR A 17 18.59 -3.59 -15.99
N ASN A 18 17.32 -3.29 -16.21
CA ASN A 18 16.33 -3.20 -15.13
C ASN A 18 15.57 -4.53 -14.88
N LEU A 19 15.18 -5.31 -15.90
CA LEU A 19 14.40 -6.56 -15.70
C LEU A 19 15.10 -7.62 -14.79
N SER A 20 16.42 -7.61 -14.67
CA SER A 20 17.17 -8.61 -13.91
C SER A 20 17.04 -8.45 -12.39
N ALA A 21 16.77 -7.25 -11.88
CA ALA A 21 16.87 -6.99 -10.45
C ALA A 21 15.72 -7.59 -9.63
N GLN A 22 14.46 -7.57 -10.10
CA GLN A 22 13.37 -8.23 -9.37
C GLN A 22 13.43 -9.76 -9.50
N THR A 23 13.79 -10.27 -10.68
CA THR A 23 13.94 -11.71 -10.92
C THR A 23 14.98 -12.34 -10.01
N SER A 24 16.15 -11.72 -9.88
CA SER A 24 17.22 -12.20 -8.98
C SER A 24 16.83 -12.17 -7.50
N VAL A 25 16.06 -11.17 -7.06
CA VAL A 25 15.51 -11.13 -5.69
C VAL A 25 14.51 -12.27 -5.47
N ILE A 26 13.60 -12.51 -6.42
CA ILE A 26 12.64 -13.62 -6.36
C ILE A 26 13.38 -14.96 -6.26
N GLU A 27 14.38 -15.20 -7.12
CA GLU A 27 15.18 -16.43 -7.11
C GLU A 27 15.94 -16.61 -5.79
N ALA A 28 16.52 -15.54 -5.26
CA ALA A 28 17.23 -15.57 -3.97
C ALA A 28 16.30 -15.95 -2.81
N ILE A 29 15.09 -15.39 -2.77
CA ILE A 29 14.07 -15.74 -1.76
C ILE A 29 13.59 -17.18 -1.95
N LYS A 30 13.27 -17.60 -3.19
CA LYS A 30 12.81 -18.96 -3.51
C LYS A 30 13.87 -20.02 -3.18
N LYS A 31 15.16 -19.70 -3.25
CA LYS A 31 16.27 -20.59 -2.85
C LYS A 31 16.33 -20.83 -1.33
N ASN A 32 15.83 -19.90 -0.52
CA ASN A 32 15.77 -20.03 0.93
C ASN A 32 14.40 -19.63 1.49
N PRO A 33 13.34 -20.42 1.21
CA PRO A 33 11.95 -20.02 1.44
C PRO A 33 11.57 -19.93 2.93
N LYS A 34 12.43 -20.41 3.84
CA LYS A 34 12.25 -20.30 5.29
C LYS A 34 12.95 -19.09 5.90
N ALA A 35 13.80 -18.41 5.16
CA ALA A 35 14.47 -17.20 5.65
C ALA A 35 13.50 -16.02 5.70
N ALA A 36 13.76 -15.12 6.64
CA ALA A 36 13.06 -13.85 6.73
C ALA A 36 13.34 -13.01 5.46
N PHE A 37 12.32 -12.50 4.79
CA PHE A 37 12.46 -11.69 3.59
C PHE A 37 11.50 -10.50 3.62
N SER A 38 11.85 -9.47 2.86
CA SER A 38 10.94 -8.39 2.46
C SER A 38 10.97 -8.32 0.94
N TYR A 39 9.85 -7.98 0.34
CA TYR A 39 9.72 -7.87 -1.10
C TYR A 39 8.75 -6.76 -1.48
N ALA A 40 9.10 -5.99 -2.51
CA ALA A 40 8.27 -5.01 -3.16
C ALA A 40 8.29 -5.28 -4.67
N GLU A 41 7.12 -5.30 -5.29
CA GLU A 41 7.00 -5.47 -6.73
C GLU A 41 5.99 -4.54 -7.38
N LEU A 42 6.26 -4.30 -8.65
CA LEU A 42 5.40 -3.60 -9.57
C LEU A 42 5.46 -4.36 -10.90
N SER A 43 4.30 -4.63 -11.48
CA SER A 43 4.18 -5.44 -12.68
C SER A 43 3.14 -4.85 -13.61
N VAL A 44 3.48 -4.73 -14.89
CA VAL A 44 2.60 -4.17 -15.92
C VAL A 44 2.47 -5.15 -17.09
N LYS A 45 1.38 -5.06 -17.84
CA LYS A 45 1.25 -5.83 -19.08
C LYS A 45 2.12 -5.23 -20.18
N GLU A 46 2.85 -6.09 -20.88
CA GLU A 46 3.56 -5.76 -22.12
C GLU A 46 3.00 -6.55 -23.31
N GLY A 47 3.04 -5.95 -24.50
CA GLY A 47 2.57 -6.58 -25.74
C GLY A 47 1.05 -6.55 -25.94
N GLY A 48 0.32 -5.78 -25.12
CA GLY A 48 -1.10 -5.46 -25.34
C GLY A 48 -1.29 -4.07 -25.93
N LYS A 49 -2.52 -3.55 -25.85
CA LYS A 49 -2.88 -2.21 -26.33
C LYS A 49 -3.97 -1.57 -25.48
N TRP A 50 -4.00 -0.24 -25.46
CA TRP A 50 -5.08 0.53 -24.85
C TRP A 50 -6.29 0.59 -25.78
N GLU A 51 -7.47 0.35 -25.21
CA GLU A 51 -8.78 0.61 -25.81
C GLU A 51 -9.58 1.46 -24.81
N GLY A 52 -9.59 2.78 -25.02
CA GLY A 52 -10.08 3.72 -24.00
C GLY A 52 -9.23 3.65 -22.73
N ASN A 53 -9.87 3.38 -21.59
CA ASN A 53 -9.22 3.21 -20.28
C ASN A 53 -8.91 1.74 -19.93
N GLN A 54 -9.05 0.81 -20.88
CA GLN A 54 -8.79 -0.61 -20.68
C GLN A 54 -7.54 -1.06 -21.45
N TYR A 55 -6.73 -1.93 -20.84
CA TYR A 55 -5.55 -2.52 -21.48
C TYR A 55 -5.81 -3.99 -21.84
N ILE A 56 -5.88 -4.25 -23.15
CA ILE A 56 -6.30 -5.53 -23.73
C ILE A 56 -5.10 -6.33 -24.22
N GLY A 57 -5.11 -7.64 -23.95
CA GLY A 57 -4.02 -8.56 -24.30
C GLY A 57 -2.77 -8.36 -23.45
N GLY A 58 -1.61 -8.82 -23.93
CA GLY A 58 -0.32 -8.70 -23.26
C GLY A 58 -0.10 -9.69 -22.11
N THR A 59 1.11 -9.66 -21.55
CA THR A 59 1.55 -10.51 -20.44
C THR A 59 2.23 -9.67 -19.37
N PHE A 60 2.02 -10.01 -18.10
CA PHE A 60 2.59 -9.28 -17.00
C PHE A 60 4.11 -9.45 -16.94
N LYS A 61 4.82 -8.33 -16.74
CA LYS A 61 6.24 -8.29 -16.45
C LYS A 61 6.54 -7.34 -15.32
N ASN A 62 7.43 -7.77 -14.44
CA ASN A 62 7.95 -6.96 -13.35
C ASN A 62 8.81 -5.80 -13.90
N VAL A 63 8.56 -4.59 -13.39
CA VAL A 63 9.30 -3.36 -13.71
C VAL A 63 9.65 -2.63 -12.41
N GLN A 64 10.82 -1.97 -12.34
CA GLN A 64 11.21 -1.22 -11.14
C GLN A 64 10.56 0.15 -11.06
N GLU A 65 10.23 0.76 -12.20
CA GLU A 65 9.75 2.13 -12.28
C GLU A 65 8.61 2.23 -13.30
N LEU A 66 7.64 3.09 -13.02
CA LEU A 66 6.50 3.35 -13.88
C LEU A 66 6.05 4.79 -13.72
N THR A 67 5.94 5.52 -14.83
CA THR A 67 5.09 6.70 -14.90
C THR A 67 3.69 6.23 -15.26
N ILE A 68 2.70 6.52 -14.41
CA ILE A 68 1.32 6.08 -14.61
C ILE A 68 0.77 6.72 -15.90
N PRO A 69 0.35 5.93 -16.91
CA PRO A 69 -0.22 6.49 -18.13
C PRO A 69 -1.53 7.23 -17.84
N GLU A 70 -1.81 8.31 -18.58
CA GLU A 70 -3.05 9.09 -18.42
C GLU A 70 -4.32 8.24 -18.63
N ALA A 71 -4.25 7.23 -19.49
CA ALA A 71 -5.36 6.30 -19.73
C ALA A 71 -5.64 5.34 -18.57
N HIS A 72 -4.74 5.24 -17.57
CA HIS A 72 -4.91 4.36 -16.44
C HIS A 72 -5.93 4.91 -15.44
N THR A 73 -6.98 4.16 -15.23
CA THR A 73 -8.02 4.38 -14.21
C THR A 73 -8.16 3.11 -13.36
N ASP A 74 -9.12 3.12 -12.44
CA ASP A 74 -9.56 1.88 -11.82
C ASP A 74 -9.98 0.87 -12.90
N HIS A 75 -9.74 -0.41 -12.63
CA HIS A 75 -10.08 -1.53 -13.46
C HIS A 75 -9.44 -1.55 -14.87
N SER A 76 -8.40 -0.76 -15.16
CA SER A 76 -7.74 -0.74 -16.48
C SER A 76 -7.05 -2.05 -16.90
N SER A 77 -6.84 -3.00 -15.98
CA SER A 77 -6.12 -4.27 -16.23
C SER A 77 -4.66 -4.14 -16.70
N TYR A 78 -4.09 -2.93 -16.67
CA TYR A 78 -2.71 -2.65 -17.10
C TYR A 78 -1.67 -3.03 -16.05
N ILE A 79 -1.91 -2.63 -14.79
CA ILE A 79 -1.04 -2.93 -13.65
C ILE A 79 -1.58 -4.18 -12.96
N ARG A 80 -0.70 -5.14 -12.65
CA ARG A 80 -1.10 -6.40 -11.99
C ARG A 80 -1.74 -6.10 -10.65
N TYR A 81 -2.86 -6.76 -10.37
CA TYR A 81 -3.75 -6.50 -9.23
C TYR A 81 -4.02 -5.00 -8.96
N GLU A 82 -3.86 -4.12 -9.96
CA GLU A 82 -4.10 -2.67 -9.92
C GLU A 82 -3.10 -1.81 -9.12
N GLY A 83 -1.96 -2.35 -8.70
CA GLY A 83 -1.12 -1.60 -7.77
C GLY A 83 0.29 -2.10 -7.55
N ILE A 84 0.86 -1.63 -6.45
CA ILE A 84 2.15 -2.10 -5.92
C ILE A 84 1.88 -3.22 -4.93
N GLY A 85 2.70 -4.27 -4.97
CA GLY A 85 2.70 -5.32 -3.96
C GLY A 85 3.85 -5.13 -2.98
N LEU A 86 3.57 -5.29 -1.68
CA LEU A 86 4.58 -5.39 -0.61
C LEU A 86 4.34 -6.69 0.14
N GLU A 87 5.37 -7.48 0.42
CA GLU A 87 5.22 -8.76 1.12
C GLU A 87 6.42 -9.08 2.01
N ASN A 88 6.15 -9.75 3.13
CA ASN A 88 7.14 -10.54 3.87
C ASN A 88 6.55 -11.91 4.24
N ASN A 89 7.20 -12.63 5.16
CA ASN A 89 6.74 -13.96 5.55
C ASN A 89 5.33 -13.95 6.17
N GLN A 90 4.93 -12.88 6.86
CA GLN A 90 3.69 -12.78 7.62
C GLN A 90 2.51 -12.28 6.79
N VAL A 91 2.72 -11.25 5.96
CA VAL A 91 1.62 -10.50 5.34
C VAL A 91 2.01 -9.97 3.97
N GLY A 92 1.00 -9.78 3.12
CA GLY A 92 1.11 -8.99 1.90
C GLY A 92 0.19 -7.77 1.94
N TYR A 93 0.55 -6.73 1.21
CA TYR A 93 -0.25 -5.53 1.00
C TYR A 93 -0.28 -5.17 -0.47
N ARG A 94 -1.40 -4.59 -0.88
CA ARG A 94 -1.52 -3.88 -2.15
C ARG A 94 -1.80 -2.42 -1.87
N LEU A 95 -1.12 -1.51 -2.58
CA LEU A 95 -1.56 -0.12 -2.71
C LEU A 95 -2.02 0.14 -4.14
N TYR A 96 -3.27 0.57 -4.31
CA TYR A 96 -3.81 0.95 -5.63
C TYR A 96 -3.06 2.15 -6.21
N LEU A 97 -2.79 2.12 -7.51
CA LEU A 97 -2.09 3.20 -8.24
C LEU A 97 -3.01 4.12 -9.05
N ASP A 98 -4.31 4.01 -8.84
CA ASP A 98 -5.33 4.90 -9.38
C ASP A 98 -5.82 5.94 -8.35
N TRP A 99 -6.89 6.66 -8.67
CA TRP A 99 -7.47 7.70 -7.82
C TRP A 99 -7.87 7.24 -6.42
N ARG A 100 -8.11 5.93 -6.20
CA ARG A 100 -8.53 5.38 -4.91
C ARG A 100 -7.41 5.52 -3.91
N ASN A 101 -6.18 5.23 -4.35
CA ASN A 101 -5.00 5.19 -3.49
C ASN A 101 -5.29 4.44 -2.17
N ALA A 102 -6.05 3.35 -2.22
CA ALA A 102 -6.36 2.58 -1.02
C ALA A 102 -5.29 1.51 -0.80
N THR A 103 -5.08 1.11 0.45
CA THR A 103 -4.24 -0.05 0.77
C THR A 103 -5.11 -1.22 1.19
N ASP A 104 -5.00 -2.34 0.49
CA ASP A 104 -5.63 -3.61 0.84
C ASP A 104 -4.60 -4.57 1.46
N ILE A 105 -5.12 -5.65 2.07
CA ILE A 105 -4.33 -6.66 2.75
C ILE A 105 -4.46 -7.97 1.98
N PHE A 106 -3.33 -8.51 1.55
CA PHE A 106 -3.24 -9.89 1.09
C PHE A 106 -2.93 -10.78 2.30
N GLY A 107 -3.96 -11.48 2.78
CA GLY A 107 -3.86 -12.42 3.87
C GLY A 107 -3.18 -13.70 3.41
N LYS A 108 -2.15 -14.13 4.13
CA LYS A 108 -1.35 -15.30 3.76
C LYS A 108 -1.63 -16.48 4.68
N LYS A 109 -1.69 -17.69 4.11
CA LYS A 109 -1.72 -18.98 4.83
C LYS A 109 -0.38 -19.71 4.74
N VAL A 110 0.61 -19.09 4.12
CA VAL A 110 1.94 -19.63 3.89
C VAL A 110 2.99 -18.58 4.23
N THR A 111 4.18 -19.02 4.62
CA THR A 111 5.29 -18.12 5.00
C THR A 111 6.21 -17.78 3.84
N GLY A 112 6.06 -18.44 2.69
CA GLY A 112 6.88 -18.21 1.49
C GLY A 112 6.43 -16.98 0.69
N LEU A 113 7.22 -16.60 -0.31
CA LEU A 113 6.92 -15.54 -1.29
C LEU A 113 5.74 -15.95 -2.17
N VAL A 114 4.68 -15.12 -2.24
CA VAL A 114 3.47 -15.41 -3.01
C VAL A 114 3.22 -14.38 -4.12
N LEU A 115 3.59 -13.12 -3.89
CA LEU A 115 3.24 -12.00 -4.77
C LEU A 115 3.55 -12.23 -6.25
N PRO A 116 4.70 -12.81 -6.67
CA PRO A 116 4.97 -13.07 -8.08
C PRO A 116 3.92 -13.94 -8.79
N GLU A 117 3.16 -14.75 -8.07
CA GLU A 117 2.15 -15.65 -8.61
C GLU A 117 0.72 -15.08 -8.52
N VAL A 118 0.52 -13.96 -7.79
CA VAL A 118 -0.80 -13.36 -7.53
C VAL A 118 -1.32 -12.58 -8.74
N GLY A 119 -2.55 -12.85 -9.18
CA GLY A 119 -3.22 -12.07 -10.24
C GLY A 119 -2.61 -12.23 -11.63
N GLN A 120 -1.96 -13.37 -11.90
CA GLN A 120 -1.41 -13.73 -13.21
C GLN A 120 -2.49 -14.18 -14.19
N ASP A 121 -3.57 -14.75 -13.66
CA ASP A 121 -4.66 -15.46 -14.35
C ASP A 121 -5.94 -14.60 -14.53
N GLY A 122 -5.79 -13.27 -14.48
CA GLY A 122 -6.88 -12.33 -14.68
C GLY A 122 -7.06 -11.36 -13.52
N PHE A 123 -8.13 -10.58 -13.58
CA PHE A 123 -8.34 -9.44 -12.70
C PHE A 123 -8.92 -9.80 -11.32
N GLU A 124 -9.62 -10.94 -11.20
CA GLU A 124 -10.42 -11.28 -10.02
C GLU A 124 -9.86 -12.42 -9.15
N SER A 125 -8.94 -13.24 -9.67
CA SER A 125 -8.55 -14.52 -9.05
C SER A 125 -8.04 -14.39 -7.61
N TYR A 126 -7.31 -13.31 -7.32
CA TYR A 126 -6.75 -13.05 -6.00
C TYR A 126 -7.78 -12.61 -4.95
N HIS A 127 -9.01 -12.26 -5.35
CA HIS A 127 -10.13 -12.03 -4.42
C HIS A 127 -10.76 -13.34 -3.92
N HIS A 128 -10.42 -14.48 -4.52
CA HIS A 128 -10.96 -15.78 -4.18
C HIS A 128 -9.98 -16.60 -3.34
N TYR A 129 -10.53 -17.53 -2.57
CA TYR A 129 -9.74 -18.42 -1.73
C TYR A 129 -8.73 -19.23 -2.56
N ALA A 130 -7.44 -19.09 -2.26
CA ALA A 130 -6.37 -19.88 -2.86
C ALA A 130 -5.51 -20.54 -1.77
N PRO A 131 -4.71 -21.59 -2.07
CA PRO A 131 -3.85 -22.24 -1.08
C PRO A 131 -2.88 -21.27 -0.38
N TRP A 132 -2.42 -20.24 -1.07
CA TRP A 132 -1.52 -19.22 -0.50
C TRP A 132 -2.25 -18.23 0.42
N GLY A 133 -3.55 -18.00 0.23
CA GLY A 133 -4.25 -16.86 0.81
C GLY A 133 -5.26 -16.24 -0.16
N GLN A 134 -5.58 -14.96 0.05
CA GLN A 134 -6.38 -14.12 -0.84
C GLN A 134 -6.26 -12.64 -0.43
N ASP A 135 -6.87 -11.73 -1.19
CA ASP A 135 -7.25 -10.41 -0.70
C ASP A 135 -8.36 -10.53 0.35
N ILE A 136 -8.09 -9.98 1.53
CA ILE A 136 -8.91 -10.16 2.71
C ILE A 136 -9.56 -8.87 3.20
N LEU A 137 -9.29 -7.71 2.60
CA LEU A 137 -9.84 -6.43 3.06
C LEU A 137 -10.83 -5.85 2.05
N LYS A 138 -12.08 -5.66 2.49
CA LYS A 138 -13.04 -4.88 1.71
C LYS A 138 -12.87 -3.38 1.99
N SER A 139 -11.97 -2.72 1.28
CA SER A 139 -11.80 -1.27 1.44
C SER A 139 -13.00 -0.48 0.89
N GLY A 140 -13.63 -0.91 -0.21
CA GLY A 140 -14.77 -0.20 -0.79
C GLY A 140 -14.41 1.25 -1.16
N ARG A 141 -15.24 2.23 -0.79
CA ARG A 141 -14.97 3.67 -1.04
C ARG A 141 -14.15 4.33 0.09
N THR A 142 -13.23 3.59 0.71
CA THR A 142 -12.34 4.08 1.78
C THR A 142 -10.91 4.23 1.27
N ILE A 143 -10.01 4.63 2.16
CA ILE A 143 -8.56 4.63 1.92
C ILE A 143 -7.90 3.28 2.29
N GLY A 144 -8.66 2.26 2.68
CA GLY A 144 -8.10 0.99 3.13
C GLY A 144 -7.36 1.11 4.47
N ILE A 145 -6.27 0.35 4.64
CA ILE A 145 -5.44 0.37 5.86
C ILE A 145 -4.18 1.22 5.70
N GLY A 146 -4.04 2.26 6.51
CA GLY A 146 -2.80 3.04 6.60
C GLY A 146 -2.42 3.77 5.30
N SER A 147 -3.34 3.89 4.34
CA SER A 147 -3.14 4.81 3.24
C SER A 147 -3.37 6.25 3.70
N TYR A 148 -3.26 7.19 2.78
CA TYR A 148 -3.20 8.61 3.04
C TYR A 148 -4.08 9.41 2.09
N GLY A 149 -4.53 10.56 2.58
CA GLY A 149 -5.37 11.50 1.84
C GLY A 149 -5.51 12.83 2.58
N ARG A 150 -6.50 13.62 2.19
CA ARG A 150 -6.82 14.88 2.85
C ARG A 150 -8.27 14.86 3.37
N TYR A 151 -8.44 14.93 4.67
CA TYR A 151 -9.75 14.99 5.30
C TYR A 151 -10.44 16.33 4.99
N ASP A 152 -11.62 16.25 4.39
CA ASP A 152 -12.52 17.36 4.14
C ASP A 152 -13.54 17.45 5.28
N GLU A 153 -13.32 18.42 6.17
CA GLU A 153 -14.17 18.66 7.34
C GLU A 153 -15.58 19.16 6.96
N GLN A 154 -15.75 19.79 5.80
CA GLN A 154 -17.06 20.33 5.40
C GLN A 154 -18.01 19.21 4.96
N ASN A 155 -17.46 18.17 4.34
CA ASN A 155 -18.22 17.10 3.70
C ASN A 155 -18.03 15.73 4.40
N ASP A 156 -17.26 15.68 5.49
CA ASP A 156 -16.98 14.49 6.30
C ASP A 156 -16.48 13.28 5.49
N TYR A 157 -15.45 13.50 4.66
CA TYR A 157 -14.83 12.43 3.90
C TYR A 157 -13.34 12.66 3.66
N VAL A 158 -12.62 11.61 3.26
CA VAL A 158 -11.20 11.70 2.91
C VAL A 158 -11.08 11.83 1.40
N GLU A 159 -10.54 12.95 0.92
CA GLU A 159 -10.14 13.09 -0.48
C GLU A 159 -8.83 12.35 -0.75
N THR A 160 -8.83 11.62 -1.86
CA THR A 160 -7.70 10.82 -2.34
C THR A 160 -7.11 11.47 -3.59
N PHE A 161 -6.50 10.69 -4.48
CA PHE A 161 -5.68 11.17 -5.59
C PHE A 161 -6.48 11.29 -6.90
N LYS A 162 -7.72 11.81 -6.82
CA LYS A 162 -8.61 12.00 -8.00
C LYS A 162 -8.04 12.94 -9.05
N ILE A 163 -7.38 14.02 -8.62
CA ILE A 163 -6.78 15.00 -9.52
C ILE A 163 -5.29 15.10 -9.21
N VAL A 164 -4.48 14.49 -10.07
CA VAL A 164 -3.01 14.51 -10.01
C VAL A 164 -2.52 14.70 -11.44
N LYS A 165 -1.53 15.58 -11.65
CA LYS A 165 -0.99 15.83 -13.00
C LYS A 165 -0.12 14.69 -13.51
N ASN A 166 0.66 14.09 -12.62
CA ASN A 166 1.54 12.98 -12.95
C ASN A 166 1.84 12.16 -11.69
N THR A 167 1.87 10.84 -11.83
CA THR A 167 2.26 9.90 -10.77
C THR A 167 3.43 9.05 -11.27
N ASN A 168 4.54 9.09 -10.54
CA ASN A 168 5.71 8.25 -10.82
C ASN A 168 5.92 7.29 -9.66
N VAL A 169 6.15 6.03 -9.98
CA VAL A 169 6.27 4.93 -9.03
C VAL A 169 7.63 4.26 -9.20
N LYS A 170 8.25 3.90 -8.08
CA LYS A 170 9.45 3.08 -8.04
C LYS A 170 9.36 2.03 -6.93
N VAL A 171 9.83 0.82 -7.18
CA VAL A 171 10.01 -0.23 -6.16
C VAL A 171 11.48 -0.59 -6.01
N VAL A 172 11.91 -0.81 -4.77
CA VAL A 172 13.30 -1.14 -4.42
C VAL A 172 13.31 -2.28 -3.40
N ASN A 173 14.18 -3.26 -3.63
CA ASN A 173 14.41 -4.39 -2.75
C ASN A 173 15.84 -4.34 -2.22
N GLU A 174 15.98 -4.07 -0.92
CA GLU A 174 17.27 -4.07 -0.23
C GLU A 174 17.42 -5.34 0.61
N LYS A 175 18.59 -5.52 1.25
CA LYS A 175 18.88 -6.71 2.05
C LYS A 175 17.95 -6.88 3.25
N ASP A 176 17.58 -5.76 3.90
CA ASP A 176 16.88 -5.76 5.20
C ASP A 176 15.48 -5.16 5.16
N GLN A 177 15.10 -4.53 4.06
CA GLN A 177 13.79 -3.94 3.83
C GLN A 177 13.49 -3.85 2.33
N SER A 178 12.24 -3.60 1.99
CA SER A 178 11.83 -3.30 0.62
C SER A 178 10.82 -2.17 0.67
N TYR A 179 10.78 -1.34 -0.36
CA TYR A 179 9.91 -0.18 -0.33
C TYR A 179 9.44 0.26 -1.70
N ALA A 180 8.31 0.96 -1.67
CA ALA A 180 7.75 1.68 -2.78
C ALA A 180 7.92 3.18 -2.57
N LEU A 181 8.30 3.90 -3.61
CA LEU A 181 8.33 5.36 -3.69
C LEU A 181 7.29 5.81 -4.70
N ILE A 182 6.40 6.72 -4.31
CA ILE A 182 5.40 7.27 -5.22
C ILE A 182 5.45 8.79 -5.14
N ALA A 183 5.63 9.41 -6.30
CA ALA A 183 5.69 10.86 -6.45
C ALA A 183 4.46 11.34 -7.22
N TYR A 184 3.53 11.96 -6.51
CA TYR A 184 2.34 12.62 -7.04
C TYR A 184 2.67 14.10 -7.29
N LYS A 185 2.57 14.53 -8.54
CA LYS A 185 2.80 15.92 -8.96
C LYS A 185 1.49 16.66 -9.14
N GLY A 186 1.38 17.82 -8.51
CA GLY A 186 0.22 18.69 -8.59
C GLY A 186 -1.07 18.02 -8.10
N TRP A 187 -1.01 17.24 -7.01
CA TRP A 187 -2.18 16.70 -6.34
C TRP A 187 -3.09 17.85 -5.89
N LYS A 188 -4.31 17.86 -6.42
CA LYS A 188 -5.28 18.93 -6.25
C LYS A 188 -6.51 18.41 -5.51
N THR A 189 -6.70 18.95 -4.32
CA THR A 189 -7.98 18.93 -3.59
C THR A 189 -8.59 20.35 -3.68
N TRP A 190 -9.05 20.94 -2.58
CA TRP A 190 -9.32 22.38 -2.49
C TRP A 190 -8.05 23.21 -2.27
N GLY A 191 -8.09 24.49 -2.66
CA GLY A 191 -6.96 25.41 -2.55
C GLY A 191 -5.87 25.15 -3.60
N ASN A 192 -4.62 25.51 -3.33
CA ASN A 192 -3.53 25.31 -4.30
C ASN A 192 -3.11 23.83 -4.38
N PRO A 193 -2.76 23.31 -5.58
CA PRO A 193 -2.18 21.97 -5.69
C PRO A 193 -0.85 21.85 -4.93
N VAL A 194 -0.55 20.65 -4.44
CA VAL A 194 0.71 20.31 -3.78
C VAL A 194 1.35 19.09 -4.44
N ASP A 195 2.66 18.96 -4.34
CA ASP A 195 3.33 17.71 -4.66
C ASP A 195 3.40 16.88 -3.38
N LEU A 196 3.22 15.57 -3.50
CA LEU A 196 3.36 14.61 -2.40
C LEU A 196 4.27 13.46 -2.85
N GLN A 197 5.25 13.14 -2.02
CA GLN A 197 6.06 11.94 -2.11
C GLN A 197 5.69 11.01 -0.95
N SER A 198 5.36 9.77 -1.25
CA SER A 198 5.18 8.72 -0.25
C SER A 198 6.29 7.68 -0.38
N LYS A 199 6.74 7.16 0.76
CA LYS A 199 7.57 5.96 0.86
C LYS A 199 6.88 4.95 1.76
N LEU A 200 6.53 3.78 1.22
CA LEU A 200 5.96 2.67 1.97
C LEU A 200 7.04 1.60 2.12
N THR A 201 7.51 1.35 3.35
CA THR A 201 8.60 0.42 3.64
C THR A 201 8.09 -0.79 4.40
N ILE A 202 8.31 -1.98 3.84
CA ILE A 202 8.06 -3.26 4.50
C ILE A 202 9.39 -3.89 4.94
N PHE A 203 9.39 -4.49 6.13
CA PHE A 203 10.56 -5.10 6.74
C PHE A 203 10.49 -6.62 6.66
N ARG A 204 11.63 -7.28 6.92
CA ARG A 204 11.75 -8.75 6.80
C ARG A 204 10.91 -9.55 7.78
N LYS A 205 10.40 -8.89 8.82
CA LYS A 205 9.62 -9.49 9.90
C LYS A 205 8.55 -8.51 10.33
N ASP A 206 7.61 -9.04 11.11
CA ASP A 206 6.45 -8.33 11.62
C ASP A 206 5.47 -7.96 10.51
N ARG A 207 4.35 -7.33 10.85
CA ARG A 207 3.25 -7.05 9.93
C ARG A 207 3.20 -5.59 9.52
N PHE A 208 4.08 -4.74 10.06
CA PHE A 208 3.97 -3.32 9.84
C PHE A 208 4.64 -2.83 8.57
N VAL A 209 4.05 -1.78 8.01
CA VAL A 209 4.62 -0.95 6.96
C VAL A 209 4.82 0.44 7.53
N LYS A 210 6.02 0.99 7.35
CA LYS A 210 6.29 2.39 7.64
C LYS A 210 5.88 3.25 6.44
N VAL A 211 5.14 4.32 6.70
CA VAL A 211 4.77 5.31 5.69
C VAL A 211 5.44 6.64 6.02
N ASP A 212 6.25 7.14 5.10
CA ASP A 212 6.81 8.50 5.15
C ASP A 212 6.16 9.36 4.07
N LEU A 213 5.52 10.46 4.46
CA LEU A 213 4.91 11.43 3.55
C LEU A 213 5.70 12.73 3.58
N ASN A 214 6.04 13.26 2.40
CA ASN A 214 6.71 14.54 2.23
C ASN A 214 5.99 15.39 1.18
N LEU A 215 5.65 16.62 1.53
CA LEU A 215 4.88 17.53 0.69
C LEU A 215 5.73 18.74 0.29
N SER A 216 5.47 19.30 -0.88
CA SER A 216 6.15 20.54 -1.31
C SER A 216 5.79 21.76 -0.48
N ASN A 217 4.63 21.75 0.18
CA ASN A 217 4.12 22.82 1.03
C ASN A 217 3.38 22.24 2.23
N SER A 218 3.25 23.03 3.31
CA SER A 218 2.44 22.63 4.46
C SER A 218 0.95 22.48 4.09
N LEU A 219 0.32 21.37 4.45
CA LEU A 219 -1.07 21.06 4.12
C LEU A 219 -1.86 20.76 5.40
N SER A 220 -3.03 21.40 5.56
CA SER A 220 -3.99 21.06 6.61
C SER A 220 -4.87 19.90 6.16
N GLY A 221 -5.24 19.03 7.11
CA GLY A 221 -6.14 17.91 6.86
C GLY A 221 -5.44 16.67 6.28
N LEU A 222 -4.12 16.67 6.14
CA LEU A 222 -3.38 15.45 5.80
C LEU A 222 -3.76 14.36 6.82
N CYS A 223 -4.11 13.17 6.35
CA CYS A 223 -4.65 12.14 7.21
C CYS A 223 -4.27 10.74 6.76
N THR A 224 -4.46 9.78 7.67
CA THR A 224 -4.40 8.33 7.46
C THR A 224 -5.55 7.67 8.22
N GLY A 225 -5.69 6.35 8.15
CA GLY A 225 -6.74 5.66 8.89
C GLY A 225 -6.83 4.17 8.60
N ILE A 226 -7.88 3.57 9.15
CA ILE A 226 -8.28 2.18 8.90
C ILE A 226 -9.77 2.13 8.55
N VAL A 227 -10.19 1.10 7.84
CA VAL A 227 -11.60 0.90 7.49
C VAL A 227 -12.45 0.79 8.76
N ALA A 228 -13.57 1.50 8.81
CA ALA A 228 -14.56 1.40 9.89
C ALA A 228 -15.64 0.39 9.50
N PHE A 229 -15.62 -0.78 10.13
CA PHE A 229 -16.66 -1.78 9.96
C PHE A 229 -17.82 -1.56 10.94
N LYS A 230 -19.03 -1.93 10.51
CA LYS A 230 -20.20 -1.90 11.39
C LYS A 230 -20.01 -2.91 12.52
N ASP A 231 -20.40 -2.54 13.74
CA ASP A 231 -20.39 -3.39 14.92
C ASP A 231 -18.98 -3.87 15.37
N ILE A 232 -17.90 -3.35 14.77
CA ILE A 232 -16.53 -3.54 15.23
C ILE A 232 -16.05 -2.26 15.93
N PRO A 233 -15.78 -2.29 17.25
CA PRO A 233 -15.32 -1.12 17.97
C PRO A 233 -13.86 -0.79 17.62
N MET A 234 -13.57 0.51 17.56
CA MET A 234 -12.19 1.00 17.54
C MET A 234 -11.68 1.13 18.97
N LYS A 235 -10.46 0.64 19.21
CA LYS A 235 -9.69 0.88 20.43
C LYS A 235 -8.46 1.72 20.13
N GLN A 236 -8.01 2.43 21.14
CA GLN A 236 -6.82 3.28 21.06
C GLN A 236 -5.87 3.00 22.22
N GLY A 237 -4.58 3.21 22.00
CA GLY A 237 -3.54 3.13 23.02
C GLY A 237 -2.56 4.31 22.90
N ILE A 238 -1.90 4.66 24.01
CA ILE A 238 -0.92 5.74 24.08
C ILE A 238 0.31 5.24 24.84
N SER A 239 1.49 5.48 24.27
CA SER A 239 2.80 5.17 24.87
C SER A 239 3.01 5.89 26.20
N LYS A 240 3.85 5.33 27.07
CA LYS A 240 4.10 5.86 28.43
C LYS A 240 4.64 7.29 28.41
N ASN A 241 5.53 7.60 27.46
CA ASN A 241 6.10 8.92 27.25
C ASN A 241 5.18 9.89 26.47
N LYS A 242 3.99 9.42 26.04
CA LYS A 242 2.98 10.18 25.28
C LYS A 242 3.50 10.76 23.97
N LYS A 243 4.45 10.11 23.31
CA LYS A 243 4.95 10.51 21.98
C LYS A 243 4.28 9.76 20.84
N TRP A 244 3.82 8.53 21.09
CA TRP A 244 3.13 7.68 20.12
C TRP A 244 1.77 7.24 20.63
N GLY A 245 0.83 7.05 19.71
CA GLY A 245 -0.43 6.36 19.96
C GLY A 245 -0.79 5.46 18.79
N TYR A 246 -1.83 4.63 18.98
CA TYR A 246 -2.42 3.85 17.91
C TYR A 246 -3.96 3.93 17.95
N ILE A 247 -4.57 3.71 16.79
CA ILE A 247 -5.96 3.24 16.69
C ILE A 247 -5.96 1.85 16.07
N ALA A 248 -6.88 1.00 16.51
CA ALA A 248 -6.97 -0.37 16.04
C ALA A 248 -8.38 -0.95 16.15
N THR A 249 -8.69 -1.89 15.26
CA THR A 249 -9.90 -2.72 15.29
C THR A 249 -9.53 -4.19 15.23
N TYR A 250 -10.35 -5.05 15.82
CA TYR A 250 -10.20 -6.50 15.74
C TYR A 250 -11.57 -7.16 15.67
N GLY A 251 -11.72 -8.19 14.84
CA GLY A 251 -12.94 -8.99 14.76
C GLY A 251 -13.22 -9.54 13.36
N PRO A 252 -14.45 -10.00 13.09
CA PRO A 252 -14.85 -10.56 11.79
C PRO A 252 -15.03 -9.45 10.74
N GLN A 253 -13.91 -8.89 10.29
CA GLN A 253 -13.83 -7.76 9.37
C GLN A 253 -13.05 -8.08 8.08
N THR A 254 -13.14 -9.33 7.62
CA THR A 254 -12.43 -9.85 6.45
C THR A 254 -13.37 -10.33 5.34
N LEU A 255 -12.88 -10.34 4.09
CA LEU A 255 -13.51 -10.93 2.92
C LEU A 255 -13.33 -12.45 2.79
N ALA A 256 -12.44 -13.09 3.57
CA ALA A 256 -12.12 -14.51 3.43
C ALA A 256 -13.26 -15.43 3.89
N LYS A 257 -13.39 -15.61 5.20
CA LYS A 257 -14.50 -16.33 5.82
C LYS A 257 -15.08 -15.50 6.95
N LYS A 258 -16.37 -15.68 7.23
CA LYS A 258 -17.10 -14.85 8.19
C LYS A 258 -16.61 -15.06 9.63
N GLU A 259 -16.10 -16.25 9.92
CA GLU A 259 -15.53 -16.64 11.21
C GLU A 259 -14.08 -16.19 11.39
N ASP A 260 -13.38 -15.82 10.31
CA ASP A 260 -12.01 -15.37 10.40
C ASP A 260 -11.94 -13.97 10.99
N ASN A 261 -11.02 -13.76 11.92
CA ASN A 261 -10.74 -12.44 12.47
C ASN A 261 -9.59 -11.77 11.72
N LEU A 262 -9.67 -10.44 11.62
CA LEU A 262 -8.62 -9.56 11.12
C LEU A 262 -8.40 -8.45 12.16
N GLY A 263 -7.15 -8.23 12.56
CA GLY A 263 -6.71 -7.04 13.27
C GLY A 263 -6.18 -5.99 12.30
N MET A 264 -6.50 -4.73 12.51
CA MET A 264 -5.92 -3.59 11.77
C MET A 264 -5.49 -2.52 12.76
N ALA A 265 -4.33 -1.92 12.55
CA ALA A 265 -3.83 -0.83 13.37
C ALA A 265 -3.09 0.23 12.57
N VAL A 266 -3.12 1.47 13.07
CA VAL A 266 -2.24 2.57 12.65
C VAL A 266 -1.61 3.18 13.89
N PHE A 267 -0.27 3.26 13.90
CA PHE A 267 0.52 3.94 14.93
C PHE A 267 0.97 5.30 14.41
N TYR A 268 0.79 6.35 15.20
CA TYR A 268 1.06 7.73 14.78
C TYR A 268 1.74 8.56 15.89
N PRO A 269 2.58 9.54 15.52
CA PRO A 269 3.22 10.41 16.48
C PRO A 269 2.22 11.47 17.00
N LEU A 270 2.10 11.57 18.32
CA LEU A 270 1.18 12.47 19.00
C LEU A 270 1.54 13.95 18.82
N GLU A 271 2.79 14.27 18.54
CA GLU A 271 3.20 15.64 18.20
C GLU A 271 2.56 16.14 16.90
N SER A 272 2.34 15.24 15.94
CA SER A 272 1.71 15.54 14.64
C SER A 272 0.20 15.32 14.65
N PHE A 273 -0.35 14.68 15.67
CA PHE A 273 -1.78 14.40 15.80
C PHE A 273 -2.59 15.67 16.04
N ASP A 274 -3.65 15.88 15.24
CA ASP A 274 -4.62 16.96 15.44
C ASP A 274 -5.90 16.41 16.08
N LYS A 275 -6.60 15.52 15.36
CA LYS A 275 -7.85 14.93 15.82
C LYS A 275 -8.11 13.55 15.22
N TYR A 276 -8.95 12.80 15.90
CA TYR A 276 -9.57 11.59 15.38
C TYR A 276 -10.98 11.90 14.88
N VAL A 277 -11.34 11.34 13.72
CA VAL A 277 -12.68 11.45 13.14
C VAL A 277 -13.12 10.07 12.67
N LYS A 278 -14.35 9.67 12.98
CA LYS A 278 -15.00 8.52 12.34
C LYS A 278 -15.86 9.02 11.19
N THR A 279 -15.37 8.94 9.97
CA THR A 279 -16.21 9.18 8.78
C THR A 279 -17.15 7.99 8.60
N LYS A 280 -18.05 8.03 7.61
CA LYS A 280 -18.99 6.94 7.32
C LYS A 280 -18.35 5.54 7.25
N SER A 281 -17.11 5.44 6.77
CA SER A 281 -16.45 4.16 6.50
C SER A 281 -14.97 4.11 6.88
N THR A 282 -14.43 5.13 7.57
CA THR A 282 -13.01 5.18 7.95
C THR A 282 -12.87 5.71 9.38
N HIS A 283 -12.04 5.04 10.18
CA HIS A 283 -11.45 5.60 11.39
C HIS A 283 -10.23 6.41 10.98
N THR A 284 -10.35 7.74 11.01
CA THR A 284 -9.40 8.68 10.43
C THR A 284 -8.59 9.38 11.51
N ILE A 285 -7.26 9.38 11.34
CA ILE A 285 -6.31 10.20 12.08
C ILE A 285 -5.95 11.40 11.21
N VAL A 286 -6.34 12.59 11.66
CA VAL A 286 -6.00 13.85 11.02
C VAL A 286 -4.74 14.41 11.67
N PHE A 287 -3.77 14.81 10.85
CA PHE A 287 -2.54 15.44 11.29
C PHE A 287 -2.68 16.97 11.30
N LYS A 288 -1.91 17.61 12.18
CA LYS A 288 -1.71 19.06 12.19
C LYS A 288 -1.19 19.51 10.83
N LYS A 289 -1.40 20.80 10.51
CA LYS A 289 -0.86 21.40 9.29
C LYS A 289 0.66 21.17 9.22
N THR A 290 1.10 20.34 8.27
CA THR A 290 2.49 19.89 8.19
C THR A 290 2.93 19.73 6.74
N LYS A 291 4.24 19.73 6.51
CA LYS A 291 4.86 19.35 5.24
C LYS A 291 5.37 17.90 5.22
N ASN A 292 5.39 17.22 6.36
CA ASN A 292 5.77 15.82 6.44
C ASN A 292 5.14 15.11 7.64
N VAL A 293 5.01 13.79 7.55
CA VAL A 293 4.61 12.93 8.66
C VAL A 293 5.07 11.51 8.39
N SER A 294 5.47 10.82 9.46
CA SER A 294 5.82 9.40 9.44
C SER A 294 4.93 8.64 10.40
N TYR A 295 4.43 7.48 9.99
CA TYR A 295 3.56 6.63 10.79
C TYR A 295 3.71 5.17 10.34
N TYR A 296 3.07 4.25 11.06
CA TYR A 296 3.09 2.83 10.73
C TYR A 296 1.67 2.27 10.66
N PHE A 297 1.44 1.25 9.84
CA PHE A 297 0.20 0.49 9.86
C PHE A 297 0.48 -1.01 9.81
N MET A 298 -0.44 -1.83 10.31
CA MET A 298 -0.33 -3.29 10.21
C MET A 298 -1.69 -3.99 10.18
N GLY A 299 -1.76 -5.09 9.42
CA GLY A 299 -2.86 -6.04 9.40
C GLY A 299 -2.43 -7.41 9.95
N ALA A 300 -3.28 -8.07 10.74
CA ALA A 300 -3.01 -9.38 11.31
C ALA A 300 -4.21 -10.31 11.10
N TRP A 301 -4.09 -11.25 10.17
CA TRP A 301 -5.18 -12.19 9.86
C TRP A 301 -5.05 -13.46 10.70
N SER A 302 -6.16 -13.95 11.22
CA SER A 302 -6.20 -15.15 12.08
C SER A 302 -5.78 -16.45 11.39
N GLN A 303 -5.78 -16.52 10.05
CA GLN A 303 -5.30 -17.69 9.29
C GLN A 303 -3.81 -17.61 8.93
N GLU A 304 -3.12 -16.54 9.34
CA GLU A 304 -1.67 -16.44 9.18
C GLU A 304 -0.95 -17.54 9.97
N PRO A 305 0.03 -18.25 9.38
CA PRO A 305 0.79 -19.27 10.10
C PRO A 305 1.49 -18.70 11.35
N ASN A 306 1.18 -19.26 12.53
CA ASN A 306 1.67 -18.77 13.82
C ASN A 306 1.32 -17.28 14.07
N GLY A 307 0.17 -16.84 13.56
CA GLY A 307 -0.32 -15.47 13.63
C GLY A 307 -1.01 -15.10 14.95
N LEU A 308 -1.57 -13.89 14.97
CA LEU A 308 -2.32 -13.33 16.10
C LEU A 308 -3.79 -13.76 15.99
N THR A 309 -4.13 -14.89 16.60
CA THR A 309 -5.44 -15.55 16.41
C THR A 309 -6.52 -15.10 17.38
N THR A 310 -6.17 -14.32 18.42
CA THR A 310 -7.13 -13.81 19.42
C THR A 310 -7.02 -12.29 19.56
N GLU A 311 -8.12 -11.66 19.98
CA GLU A 311 -8.16 -10.22 20.25
C GLU A 311 -7.11 -9.80 21.30
N GLU A 312 -6.99 -10.59 22.37
CA GLU A 312 -6.01 -10.36 23.43
C GLU A 312 -4.57 -10.40 22.89
N SER A 313 -4.21 -11.44 22.12
CA SER A 313 -2.88 -11.56 21.53
C SER A 313 -2.56 -10.40 20.57
N PHE A 314 -3.57 -9.92 19.84
CA PHE A 314 -3.42 -8.78 18.94
C PHE A 314 -3.13 -7.50 19.70
N TYR A 315 -3.91 -7.17 20.74
CA TYR A 315 -3.65 -5.95 21.51
C TYR A 315 -2.36 -6.01 22.33
N GLN A 316 -1.99 -7.18 22.86
CA GLN A 316 -0.68 -7.36 23.49
C GLN A 316 0.49 -7.09 22.53
N ASP A 317 0.37 -7.52 21.27
CA ASP A 317 1.36 -7.22 20.23
C ASP A 317 1.44 -5.72 19.90
N LEU A 318 0.29 -5.02 19.86
CA LEU A 318 0.27 -3.56 19.67
C LEU A 318 0.91 -2.81 20.84
N ASP A 319 0.66 -3.23 22.08
CA ASP A 319 1.23 -2.62 23.28
C ASP A 319 2.76 -2.82 23.34
N GLN A 320 3.26 -4.00 22.93
CA GLN A 320 4.70 -4.24 22.80
C GLN A 320 5.35 -3.33 21.77
N LYS A 321 4.71 -3.15 20.60
CA LYS A 321 5.16 -2.20 19.58
C LYS A 321 5.18 -0.77 20.09
N LEU A 322 4.16 -0.40 20.87
CA LEU A 322 4.09 0.92 21.47
C LEU A 322 5.21 1.15 22.49
N ASP A 323 5.60 0.13 23.26
CA ASP A 323 6.77 0.17 24.15
C ASP A 323 8.10 0.27 23.37
N ILE A 324 8.23 -0.37 22.21
CA ILE A 324 9.41 -0.21 21.33
C ILE A 324 9.50 1.23 20.80
N LEU A 325 8.38 1.78 20.34
CA LEU A 325 8.30 3.18 19.88
C LEU A 325 8.57 4.18 21.01
N ASP A 326 8.18 3.85 22.24
CA ASP A 326 8.48 4.64 23.44
C ASP A 326 10.00 4.79 23.64
N GLN A 327 10.75 3.71 23.45
CA GLN A 327 12.19 3.63 23.69
C GLN A 327 13.04 4.10 22.50
N THR A 328 12.67 3.74 21.28
CA THR A 328 13.54 3.89 20.10
C THR A 328 12.99 4.86 19.05
N HIS A 329 11.71 5.25 19.18
CA HIS A 329 10.98 6.07 18.20
C HIS A 329 10.88 5.47 16.80
N GLN A 330 11.17 4.17 16.65
CA GLN A 330 11.07 3.39 15.41
C GLN A 330 10.54 1.99 15.72
N LEU A 331 9.92 1.31 14.75
CA LEU A 331 9.54 -0.10 14.87
C LEU A 331 10.49 -0.98 14.07
#